data_AF-A0A397DX27-F1
#
_entry.id   AF-A0A397DX27-F1
#
_cell.length_a   1.000
_cell.length_b   1.000
_cell.length_c   1.000
_cell.angle_alpha   90.00
_cell.angle_beta   90.00
_cell.angle_gamma   90.00
#
_symmetry.space_group_name_H-M   'P 1'
#
loop_
_entity.id
_entity.type
_entity.pdbx_description
1 polymer ?
#
loop_
_entity_poly.entity_id
_entity_poly.type
_entity_poly.pdbx_seq_one_letter_code
_entity_poly.pdbx_strand_id
1 'polypeptide(L)'
;MATTSGLPDATSTKILAPLQPLLIGMFRTLHATITHVVRNSSSSHDHPNHHVTNDDDDNPMDAGSPAYEHAVWICLLLVQLGADARVVTLSVPLINLSQLVGLSQREASYHDTLPLEARVQFTPRFSLGFVTLLGTLVLHDDMDEDLLRDCHAALQHPAVALVLARGLCQTDDKAWTLRVLSFVRRLVGLSTTKVVQLHPLADALFAIHQTWADRVAQRDAAVQLASKQVERVTAELDLVKMNANDERVLSRTEHARLQKELDVQRTTHEHVLESLTVKMETQLGRTDALAKKKAQLQDSRVQRGQLDQDNHALQRKLLVLEMRLDELGQANVAASADVDRVDQETRLHTHKEHMAELERAVVRYEQSVAEEQARSSTFRYDLDTLRHQHGSLQNEMAAKVAQAIDLERQLDAATTALHQRDGDVQRLYAKIQAMIHQLSDGAAVTAQSQQSSQGGGGASQGSYHGFVPETQFSQ
;
A
#
# COMPACT_ATOMS: atom_id res chain seq x y z
N MET A 1 -44.60 -19.77 -21.37
CA MET A 1 -45.01 -20.01 -19.97
C MET A 1 -44.80 -21.49 -19.66
N ALA A 2 -43.73 -21.81 -18.95
CA ALA A 2 -43.54 -23.07 -18.25
C ALA A 2 -42.59 -22.79 -17.08
N THR A 3 -43.19 -22.59 -15.90
CA THR A 3 -42.51 -22.44 -14.62
C THR A 3 -41.97 -23.79 -14.18
N THR A 4 -40.66 -24.01 -14.31
CA THR A 4 -39.98 -25.10 -13.59
C THR A 4 -39.65 -24.59 -12.20
N SER A 5 -40.57 -24.82 -11.26
CA SER A 5 -40.31 -24.72 -9.82
C SER A 5 -39.37 -25.86 -9.41
N GLY A 6 -38.07 -25.58 -9.37
CA GLY A 6 -37.10 -26.49 -8.75
C GLY A 6 -37.29 -26.47 -7.23
N LEU A 7 -37.48 -27.65 -6.63
CA LEU A 7 -37.42 -27.82 -5.18
C LEU A 7 -36.06 -27.31 -4.65
N PRO A 8 -36.03 -26.64 -3.48
CA PRO A 8 -34.77 -26.22 -2.88
C PRO A 8 -34.01 -27.45 -2.38
N ASP A 9 -32.81 -27.62 -2.93
CA ASP A 9 -31.87 -28.67 -2.58
C ASP A 9 -31.56 -28.63 -1.07
N ALA A 10 -31.83 -29.72 -0.35
CA ALA A 10 -31.76 -29.79 1.12
C ALA A 10 -30.31 -29.66 1.69
N THR A 11 -29.32 -29.64 0.79
CA THR A 11 -27.90 -29.32 1.05
C THR A 11 -27.64 -27.81 1.05
N SER A 12 -28.40 -27.03 0.26
CA SER A 12 -28.27 -25.57 0.16
C SER A 12 -28.71 -24.87 1.45
N THR A 13 -29.74 -25.38 2.13
CA THR A 13 -30.23 -24.84 3.40
C THR A 13 -29.29 -25.10 4.59
N LYS A 14 -28.50 -26.19 4.57
CA LYS A 14 -27.56 -26.53 5.66
C LYS A 14 -26.31 -25.64 5.68
N ILE A 15 -25.87 -25.14 4.53
CA ILE A 15 -24.73 -24.22 4.42
C ILE A 15 -25.16 -22.75 4.62
N LEU A 16 -26.41 -22.40 4.30
CA LEU A 16 -26.94 -21.05 4.53
C LEU A 16 -27.00 -20.66 6.02
N ALA A 17 -27.30 -21.62 6.90
CA ALA A 17 -27.48 -21.38 8.33
C ALA A 17 -26.25 -20.77 9.06
N PRO A 18 -25.00 -21.25 8.85
CA PRO A 18 -23.82 -20.60 9.41
C PRO A 18 -23.32 -19.38 8.63
N LEU A 19 -23.67 -19.27 7.33
CA LEU A 19 -23.17 -18.21 6.46
C LEU A 19 -23.80 -16.84 6.77
N GLN A 20 -25.11 -16.81 7.06
CA GLN A 20 -25.82 -15.55 7.31
C GLN A 20 -25.31 -14.81 8.56
N PRO A 21 -25.11 -15.44 9.73
CA PRO A 21 -24.50 -14.78 10.89
C PRO A 21 -23.09 -14.25 10.63
N LEU A 22 -22.28 -14.99 9.86
CA LEU A 22 -20.91 -14.59 9.50
C LEU A 22 -20.91 -13.33 8.64
N LEU A 23 -21.72 -13.29 7.57
CA LEU A 23 -21.85 -12.12 6.71
C LEU A 23 -22.36 -10.90 7.49
N ILE A 24 -23.38 -11.08 8.34
CA ILE A 24 -23.86 -10.01 9.23
C ILE A 24 -22.73 -9.52 10.15
N GLY A 25 -21.92 -10.42 10.70
CA GLY A 25 -20.75 -10.08 11.51
C GLY A 25 -19.74 -9.22 10.73
N MET A 26 -19.38 -9.64 9.52
CA MET A 26 -18.45 -8.92 8.65
C MET A 26 -18.98 -7.52 8.28
N PHE A 27 -20.24 -7.41 7.87
CA PHE A 27 -20.85 -6.10 7.57
C PHE A 27 -20.99 -5.22 8.81
N ARG A 28 -21.28 -5.78 9.99
CA ARG A 28 -21.26 -5.00 11.24
C ARG A 28 -19.88 -4.45 11.53
N THR A 29 -18.82 -5.23 11.35
CA THR A 29 -17.44 -4.75 11.50
C THR A 29 -17.13 -3.63 10.50
N LEU A 30 -17.47 -3.81 9.22
CA LEU A 30 -17.32 -2.74 8.21
C LEU A 30 -18.04 -1.45 8.64
N HIS A 31 -19.32 -1.56 9.00
CA HIS A 31 -20.16 -0.42 9.37
C HIS A 31 -19.64 0.29 10.61
N ALA A 32 -19.18 -0.45 11.60
CA ALA A 32 -18.57 0.09 12.81
C ALA A 32 -17.26 0.83 12.50
N THR A 33 -16.38 0.25 11.69
CA THR A 33 -15.11 0.89 11.31
C THR A 33 -15.35 2.15 10.48
N ILE A 34 -16.27 2.14 9.52
CA ILE A 34 -16.64 3.34 8.75
C ILE A 34 -17.14 4.43 9.70
N THR A 35 -18.02 4.07 10.63
CA THR A 35 -18.58 5.01 11.60
C THR A 35 -17.48 5.61 12.49
N HIS A 36 -16.53 4.80 12.95
CA HIS A 36 -15.39 5.24 13.74
C HIS A 36 -14.49 6.21 12.95
N VAL A 37 -14.13 5.83 11.72
CA VAL A 37 -13.35 6.63 10.78
C VAL A 37 -14.00 7.99 10.52
N VAL A 38 -15.32 8.02 10.32
CA VAL A 38 -16.08 9.23 10.02
C VAL A 38 -16.30 10.12 11.26
N ARG A 39 -16.47 9.55 12.46
CA ARG A 39 -16.81 10.32 13.69
C ARG A 39 -15.61 10.92 14.44
N ASN A 40 -14.42 10.31 14.39
CA ASN A 40 -13.25 10.77 15.15
C ASN A 40 -12.64 12.09 14.66
N SER A 41 -13.23 12.76 13.67
CA SER A 41 -12.84 14.12 13.26
C SER A 41 -13.49 15.24 14.06
N SER A 42 -14.48 14.94 14.90
CA SER A 42 -15.26 15.98 15.60
C SER A 42 -14.58 16.52 16.87
N SER A 43 -13.54 15.85 17.38
CA SER A 43 -12.96 16.12 18.70
C SER A 43 -11.61 16.82 18.68
N SER A 44 -10.99 17.06 17.52
CA SER A 44 -9.61 17.59 17.43
C SER A 44 -9.51 19.09 17.09
N HIS A 45 -10.60 19.86 17.19
CA HIS A 45 -10.59 21.26 16.74
C HIS A 45 -11.00 22.36 17.73
N ASP A 46 -11.19 22.09 19.02
CA ASP A 46 -11.71 23.13 19.93
C ASP A 46 -11.01 23.36 21.29
N HIS A 47 -9.79 22.85 21.55
CA HIS A 47 -9.11 23.18 22.82
C HIS A 47 -7.60 23.49 22.67
N PRO A 48 -7.15 24.75 22.93
CA PRO A 48 -5.74 25.15 22.79
C PRO A 48 -4.80 24.68 23.91
N ASN A 49 -5.24 23.85 24.87
CA ASN A 49 -4.52 23.62 26.13
C ASN A 49 -4.62 22.17 26.62
N HIS A 50 -4.34 21.19 25.77
CA HIS A 50 -4.06 19.84 26.26
C HIS A 50 -2.61 19.44 25.97
N HIS A 51 -1.89 19.21 27.07
CA HIS A 51 -0.59 18.57 27.13
C HIS A 51 -0.62 17.30 26.27
N VAL A 52 0.20 17.27 25.21
CA VAL A 52 0.45 16.09 24.39
C VAL A 52 1.11 15.04 25.29
N THR A 53 0.32 14.12 25.81
CA THR A 53 0.81 12.83 26.30
C THR A 53 1.03 11.95 25.08
N ASN A 54 2.20 11.32 25.01
CA ASN A 54 2.73 10.52 23.90
C ASN A 54 1.93 9.23 23.55
N ASP A 55 0.60 9.26 23.57
CA ASP A 55 -0.29 8.15 23.21
C ASP A 55 -1.14 8.48 21.96
N ASP A 56 -0.71 9.44 21.12
CA ASP A 56 -1.39 9.81 19.85
C ASP A 56 -1.08 8.83 18.69
N ASP A 57 -1.03 7.52 18.96
CA ASP A 57 -0.95 6.46 17.93
C ASP A 57 -2.35 6.10 17.36
N ASP A 58 -3.42 6.70 17.89
CA ASP A 58 -4.81 6.39 17.53
C ASP A 58 -5.40 7.32 16.45
N ASN A 59 -4.64 7.67 15.40
CA ASN A 59 -5.29 8.23 14.20
C ASN A 59 -5.90 7.07 13.39
N PRO A 60 -7.24 6.88 13.36
CA PRO A 60 -7.87 5.77 12.66
C PRO A 60 -7.74 5.84 11.14
N MET A 61 -7.20 6.95 10.61
CA MET A 61 -6.92 7.18 9.19
C MET A 61 -5.48 6.90 8.78
N ASP A 62 -4.60 6.59 9.74
CA ASP A 62 -3.25 6.19 9.36
C ASP A 62 -3.33 4.84 8.62
N ALA A 63 -2.67 4.75 7.46
CA ALA A 63 -2.74 3.59 6.58
C ALA A 63 -2.13 2.31 7.21
N GLY A 64 -1.61 2.41 8.44
CA GLY A 64 -1.17 1.32 9.29
C GLY A 64 -2.14 0.93 10.42
N SER A 65 -3.30 1.59 10.58
CA SER A 65 -4.25 1.24 11.63
C SER A 65 -4.79 -0.19 11.43
N PRO A 66 -4.64 -1.10 12.41
CA PRO A 66 -5.07 -2.50 12.26
C PRO A 66 -6.56 -2.63 11.94
N ALA A 67 -7.39 -1.72 12.46
CA ALA A 67 -8.84 -1.72 12.23
C ALA A 67 -9.21 -1.27 10.80
N TYR A 68 -8.50 -0.28 10.26
CA TYR A 68 -8.67 0.19 8.89
C TYR A 68 -8.28 -0.91 7.90
N GLU A 69 -7.07 -1.49 8.06
CA GLU A 69 -6.59 -2.57 7.19
C GLU A 69 -7.49 -3.81 7.28
N HIS A 70 -7.92 -4.21 8.48
CA HIS A 70 -8.85 -5.32 8.65
C HIS A 70 -10.17 -5.08 7.89
N ALA A 71 -10.70 -3.85 7.90
CA ALA A 71 -11.91 -3.53 7.14
C ALA A 71 -11.69 -3.57 5.62
N VAL A 72 -10.52 -3.15 5.13
CA VAL A 72 -10.12 -3.33 3.72
C VAL A 72 -10.11 -4.82 3.35
N TRP A 73 -9.50 -5.67 4.19
CA TRP A 73 -9.47 -7.12 3.96
C TRP A 73 -10.85 -7.74 3.96
N ILE A 74 -11.76 -7.31 4.85
CA ILE A 74 -13.15 -7.74 4.85
C ILE A 74 -13.83 -7.39 3.52
N CYS A 75 -13.67 -6.17 3.00
CA CYS A 75 -14.20 -5.80 1.69
C CYS A 75 -13.68 -6.71 0.57
N LEU A 76 -12.38 -6.97 0.53
CA LEU A 76 -11.76 -7.81 -0.50
C LEU A 76 -12.16 -9.29 -0.39
N LEU A 77 -12.31 -9.80 0.83
CA LEU A 77 -12.81 -11.15 1.07
C LEU A 77 -14.27 -11.28 0.60
N LEU A 78 -15.13 -10.32 0.93
CA LEU A 78 -16.52 -10.33 0.48
C LEU A 78 -16.64 -10.23 -1.04
N VAL A 79 -15.73 -9.50 -1.71
CA VAL A 79 -15.63 -9.51 -3.19
C VAL A 79 -15.35 -10.91 -3.71
N GLN A 80 -14.40 -11.64 -3.11
CA GLN A 80 -14.09 -13.01 -3.54
C GLN A 80 -15.26 -13.98 -3.28
N LEU A 81 -15.91 -13.86 -2.12
CA LEU A 81 -17.07 -14.66 -1.76
C LEU A 81 -18.31 -14.33 -2.61
N GLY A 82 -18.37 -13.11 -3.17
CA GLY A 82 -19.42 -12.66 -4.09
C GLY A 82 -19.48 -13.43 -5.42
N ALA A 83 -18.54 -14.34 -5.68
CA ALA A 83 -18.68 -15.31 -6.76
C ALA A 83 -19.84 -16.32 -6.54
N ASP A 84 -20.26 -16.53 -5.28
CA ASP A 84 -21.42 -17.36 -4.95
C ASP A 84 -22.70 -16.49 -4.88
N ALA A 85 -23.67 -16.78 -5.74
CA ALA A 85 -24.95 -16.06 -5.80
C ALA A 85 -25.68 -16.00 -4.45
N ARG A 86 -25.53 -17.01 -3.58
CA ARG A 86 -26.15 -17.05 -2.25
C ARG A 86 -25.54 -16.00 -1.32
N VAL A 87 -24.22 -15.81 -1.39
CA VAL A 87 -23.51 -14.76 -0.65
C VAL A 87 -23.99 -13.40 -1.13
N VAL A 88 -24.13 -13.21 -2.44
CA VAL A 88 -24.66 -11.98 -3.04
C VAL A 88 -26.05 -11.67 -2.48
N THR A 89 -27.00 -12.61 -2.58
CA THR A 89 -28.38 -12.41 -2.10
C THR A 89 -28.45 -12.02 -0.62
N LEU A 90 -27.60 -12.62 0.23
CA LEU A 90 -27.58 -12.31 1.67
C LEU A 90 -26.84 -11.00 2.00
N SER A 91 -25.93 -10.56 1.13
CA SER A 91 -25.08 -9.39 1.37
C SER A 91 -25.68 -8.09 0.86
N VAL A 92 -26.42 -8.13 -0.26
CA VAL A 92 -27.03 -6.92 -0.87
C VAL A 92 -27.85 -6.09 0.13
N PRO A 93 -28.73 -6.67 0.97
CA PRO A 93 -29.51 -5.89 1.93
C PRO A 93 -28.68 -5.25 3.06
N LEU A 94 -27.45 -5.71 3.27
CA LEU A 94 -26.55 -5.23 4.32
C LEU A 94 -25.70 -4.05 3.86
N ILE A 95 -25.68 -3.76 2.56
CA ILE A 95 -24.92 -2.67 1.96
C ILE A 95 -25.63 -1.35 2.22
N ASN A 96 -24.86 -0.32 2.57
CA ASN A 96 -25.36 1.04 2.73
C ASN A 96 -24.53 2.02 1.89
N LEU A 97 -25.12 2.52 0.81
CA LEU A 97 -24.46 3.46 -0.12
C LEU A 97 -24.09 4.80 0.54
N SER A 98 -24.80 5.24 1.57
CA SER A 98 -24.47 6.50 2.27
C SER A 98 -23.10 6.44 2.96
N GLN A 99 -22.66 5.23 3.34
CA GLN A 99 -21.34 5.03 3.95
C GLN A 99 -20.20 5.16 2.95
N LEU A 100 -20.42 4.85 1.66
CA LEU A 100 -19.43 5.11 0.62
C LEU A 100 -19.11 6.60 0.56
N VAL A 101 -20.14 7.44 0.56
CA VAL A 101 -19.99 8.90 0.49
C VAL A 101 -19.25 9.41 1.73
N GLY A 102 -19.68 9.02 2.93
CA GLY A 102 -19.04 9.45 4.19
C GLY A 102 -17.58 8.98 4.30
N LEU A 103 -17.30 7.73 3.94
CA LEU A 103 -15.93 7.20 3.93
C LEU A 103 -15.06 7.91 2.90
N SER A 104 -15.59 8.15 1.69
CA SER A 104 -14.85 8.84 0.62
C SER A 104 -14.58 10.30 0.98
N GLN A 105 -15.54 11.00 1.57
CA GLN A 105 -15.35 12.35 2.12
C GLN A 105 -14.21 12.37 3.12
N ARG A 106 -14.19 11.39 4.03
CA ARG A 106 -13.16 11.31 5.07
C ARG A 106 -11.77 11.03 4.50
N GLU A 107 -11.64 10.09 3.58
CA GLU A 107 -10.36 9.81 2.90
C GLU A 107 -9.91 10.95 1.98
N ALA A 108 -10.85 11.67 1.35
CA ALA A 108 -10.55 12.88 0.59
C ALA A 108 -10.03 14.00 1.50
N SER A 109 -10.69 14.26 2.63
CA SER A 109 -10.21 15.25 3.60
C SER A 109 -8.83 14.88 4.15
N TYR A 110 -8.58 13.59 4.43
CA TYR A 110 -7.25 13.15 4.86
C TYR A 110 -6.20 13.35 3.77
N HIS A 111 -6.50 12.99 2.52
CA HIS A 111 -5.66 13.27 1.37
C HIS A 111 -5.26 14.76 1.30
N ASP A 112 -6.20 15.67 1.55
CA ASP A 112 -5.93 17.11 1.51
C ASP A 112 -5.09 17.61 2.69
N THR A 113 -5.02 16.87 3.80
CA THR A 113 -4.10 17.19 4.91
C THR A 113 -2.65 16.76 4.65
N LEU A 114 -2.41 15.86 3.70
CA LEU A 114 -1.07 15.33 3.43
C LEU A 114 -0.19 16.33 2.66
N PRO A 115 1.14 16.32 2.87
CA PRO A 115 2.10 16.99 1.99
C PRO A 115 2.00 16.50 0.53
N LEU A 116 2.40 17.34 -0.43
CA LEU A 116 2.24 17.06 -1.86
C LEU A 116 2.93 15.76 -2.31
N GLU A 117 4.05 15.42 -1.67
CA GLU A 117 4.82 14.19 -1.90
C GLU A 117 4.05 12.96 -1.42
N ALA A 118 3.45 13.04 -0.23
CA ALA A 118 2.71 11.94 0.41
C ALA A 118 1.34 11.70 -0.24
N ARG A 119 0.67 12.75 -0.76
CA ARG A 119 -0.63 12.64 -1.46
C ARG A 119 -0.64 11.62 -2.59
N VAL A 120 0.49 11.44 -3.24
CA VAL A 120 0.61 10.61 -4.43
C VAL A 120 0.93 9.16 -4.13
N GLN A 121 1.51 8.92 -2.97
CA GLN A 121 1.65 7.58 -2.40
C GLN A 121 0.36 7.16 -1.68
N PHE A 122 -0.44 8.13 -1.19
CA PHE A 122 -1.67 7.84 -0.50
C PHE A 122 -2.71 7.15 -1.40
N THR A 123 -3.19 6.01 -0.93
CA THR A 123 -4.23 5.23 -1.60
C THR A 123 -5.44 5.11 -0.68
N PRO A 124 -6.64 5.56 -1.09
CA PRO A 124 -7.87 5.45 -0.30
C PRO A 124 -8.40 4.00 -0.34
N ARG A 125 -7.66 3.07 0.27
CA ARG A 125 -7.86 1.61 0.13
C ARG A 125 -9.24 1.17 0.64
N PHE A 126 -9.79 1.82 1.66
CA PHE A 126 -11.07 1.42 2.24
C PHE A 126 -12.23 1.81 1.33
N SER A 127 -12.31 3.05 0.85
CA SER A 127 -13.34 3.39 -0.13
C SER A 127 -13.19 2.61 -1.43
N LEU A 128 -11.95 2.37 -1.90
CA LEU A 128 -11.71 1.56 -3.10
C LEU A 128 -12.15 0.10 -2.90
N GLY A 129 -11.88 -0.48 -1.73
CA GLY A 129 -12.36 -1.81 -1.36
C GLY A 129 -13.88 -1.87 -1.34
N PHE A 130 -14.53 -0.85 -0.77
CA PHE A 130 -15.99 -0.76 -0.69
C PHE A 130 -16.64 -0.55 -2.07
N VAL A 131 -16.06 0.27 -2.95
CA VAL A 131 -16.49 0.40 -4.36
C VAL A 131 -16.38 -0.93 -5.09
N THR A 132 -15.28 -1.66 -4.91
CA THR A 132 -15.09 -2.97 -5.54
C THR A 132 -16.16 -3.96 -5.06
N LEU A 133 -16.50 -3.91 -3.77
CA LEU A 133 -17.57 -4.70 -3.17
C LEU A 133 -18.93 -4.37 -3.80
N LEU A 134 -19.26 -3.09 -3.96
CA LEU A 134 -20.48 -2.64 -4.65
C LEU A 134 -20.54 -3.15 -6.09
N GLY A 135 -19.43 -3.06 -6.83
CA GLY A 135 -19.36 -3.56 -8.22
C GLY A 135 -19.57 -5.06 -8.37
N THR A 136 -19.28 -5.81 -7.32
CA THR A 136 -19.37 -7.27 -7.30
C THR A 136 -20.72 -7.76 -6.81
N LEU A 137 -21.27 -7.12 -5.77
CA LEU A 137 -22.51 -7.57 -5.12
C LEU A 137 -23.77 -6.88 -5.63
N VAL A 138 -23.65 -5.63 -6.09
CA VAL A 138 -24.80 -4.79 -6.41
C VAL A 138 -25.00 -4.69 -7.91
N LEU A 139 -23.92 -4.37 -8.64
CA LEU A 139 -24.01 -4.16 -10.09
C LEU A 139 -24.19 -5.50 -10.84
N HIS A 140 -25.44 -5.86 -11.14
CA HIS A 140 -25.83 -7.01 -11.96
C HIS A 140 -26.86 -6.59 -13.02
N ASP A 141 -27.09 -7.43 -14.03
CA ASP A 141 -28.00 -7.10 -15.15
C ASP A 141 -29.46 -6.95 -14.70
N ASP A 142 -29.84 -7.62 -13.61
CA ASP A 142 -31.19 -7.59 -13.02
C ASP A 142 -31.31 -6.58 -11.85
N MET A 143 -30.41 -5.60 -11.77
CA MET A 143 -30.38 -4.64 -10.66
C MET A 143 -31.57 -3.68 -10.70
N ASP A 144 -32.08 -3.31 -9.52
CA ASP A 144 -33.11 -2.29 -9.37
C ASP A 144 -32.65 -0.92 -9.91
N GLU A 145 -33.50 -0.28 -10.72
CA GLU A 145 -33.25 1.01 -11.35
C GLU A 145 -33.11 2.15 -10.31
N ASP A 146 -33.79 2.04 -9.17
CA ASP A 146 -33.62 3.01 -8.08
C ASP A 146 -32.25 2.87 -7.41
N LEU A 147 -31.78 1.64 -7.20
CA LEU A 147 -30.43 1.37 -6.68
C LEU A 147 -29.34 1.76 -7.69
N LEU A 148 -29.59 1.59 -9.00
CA LEU A 148 -28.74 2.10 -10.07
C LEU A 148 -28.63 3.62 -9.97
N ARG A 149 -29.76 4.31 -9.79
CA ARG A 149 -29.81 5.78 -9.66
C ARG A 149 -29.04 6.27 -8.43
N ASP A 150 -29.13 5.56 -7.31
CA ASP A 150 -28.40 5.89 -6.08
C ASP A 150 -26.89 5.69 -6.24
N CYS A 151 -26.47 4.62 -6.93
CA CYS A 151 -25.06 4.43 -7.29
C CYS A 151 -24.54 5.56 -8.19
N HIS A 152 -25.35 6.00 -9.16
CA HIS A 152 -25.02 7.15 -10.01
C HIS A 152 -24.93 8.45 -9.21
N ALA A 153 -25.85 8.69 -8.27
CA ALA A 153 -25.84 9.88 -7.42
C ALA A 153 -24.61 9.90 -6.50
N ALA A 154 -24.24 8.75 -5.92
CA ALA A 154 -23.02 8.64 -5.11
C ALA A 154 -21.75 8.96 -5.93
N LEU A 155 -21.70 8.57 -7.21
CA LEU A 155 -20.58 8.89 -8.10
C LEU A 155 -20.46 10.36 -8.48
N GLN A 156 -21.57 11.09 -8.46
CA GLN A 156 -21.54 12.53 -8.69
C GLN A 156 -20.93 13.30 -7.51
N HIS A 157 -20.76 12.64 -6.36
CA HIS A 157 -20.14 13.26 -5.20
C HIS A 157 -18.63 13.47 -5.43
N PRO A 158 -18.08 14.71 -5.29
CA PRO A 158 -16.69 15.02 -5.60
C PRO A 158 -15.67 14.15 -4.84
N ALA A 159 -15.94 13.85 -3.57
CA ALA A 159 -15.06 13.00 -2.78
C ALA A 159 -14.99 11.55 -3.29
N VAL A 160 -16.11 10.99 -3.74
CA VAL A 160 -16.15 9.64 -4.34
C VAL A 160 -15.39 9.66 -5.66
N ALA A 161 -15.61 10.70 -6.47
CA ALA A 161 -14.87 10.91 -7.72
C ALA A 161 -13.35 11.02 -7.51
N LEU A 162 -12.91 11.76 -6.48
CA LEU A 162 -11.48 11.87 -6.12
C LEU A 162 -10.89 10.51 -5.75
N VAL A 163 -11.56 9.75 -4.89
CA VAL A 163 -11.11 8.40 -4.49
C VAL A 163 -10.98 7.48 -5.70
N LEU A 164 -11.98 7.48 -6.59
CA LEU A 164 -11.95 6.68 -7.81
C LEU A 164 -10.83 7.11 -8.75
N ALA A 165 -10.64 8.41 -8.93
CA ALA A 165 -9.55 8.96 -9.73
C ALA A 165 -8.18 8.56 -9.14
N ARG A 166 -8.02 8.58 -7.81
CA ARG A 166 -6.82 8.05 -7.13
C ARG A 166 -6.62 6.56 -7.36
N GLY A 167 -7.69 5.76 -7.39
CA GLY A 167 -7.62 4.32 -7.72
C GLY A 167 -7.24 4.06 -9.19
N LEU A 168 -7.73 4.88 -10.12
CA LEU A 168 -7.41 4.80 -11.55
C LEU A 168 -5.96 5.22 -11.84
N CYS A 169 -5.41 6.14 -11.07
CA CYS A 169 -4.05 6.66 -11.22
C CYS A 169 -3.02 5.97 -10.30
N GLN A 170 -3.27 4.72 -9.89
CA GLN A 170 -2.31 3.94 -9.10
C GLN A 170 -1.13 3.46 -9.96
N THR A 171 0.09 3.68 -9.46
CA THR A 171 1.33 3.26 -10.13
C THR A 171 1.83 1.91 -9.63
N ASP A 172 1.69 1.67 -8.32
CA ASP A 172 2.38 0.58 -7.63
C ASP A 172 1.52 -0.68 -7.55
N ASP A 173 0.23 -0.53 -7.21
CA ASP A 173 -0.75 -1.61 -7.18
C ASP A 173 -1.81 -1.46 -8.26
N LYS A 174 -1.53 -2.07 -9.42
CA LYS A 174 -2.44 -2.08 -10.58
C LYS A 174 -3.75 -2.83 -10.31
N ALA A 175 -3.84 -3.63 -9.25
CA ALA A 175 -5.09 -4.33 -8.93
C ALA A 175 -6.21 -3.35 -8.60
N TRP A 176 -5.90 -2.22 -7.94
CA TRP A 176 -6.88 -1.16 -7.68
C TRP A 176 -7.38 -0.51 -8.96
N THR A 177 -6.48 -0.20 -9.89
CA THR A 177 -6.85 0.36 -11.20
C THR A 177 -7.81 -0.55 -11.95
N LEU A 178 -7.51 -1.85 -12.01
CA LEU A 178 -8.36 -2.83 -12.68
C LEU A 178 -9.73 -2.97 -12.01
N ARG A 179 -9.78 -3.01 -10.68
CA ARG A 179 -11.04 -3.07 -9.91
C ARG A 179 -11.91 -1.85 -10.17
N VAL A 180 -11.34 -0.64 -10.09
CA VAL A 180 -12.09 0.59 -10.34
C VAL A 180 -12.56 0.68 -11.79
N LEU A 181 -11.69 0.34 -12.76
CA LEU A 181 -12.09 0.28 -14.18
C LEU A 181 -13.23 -0.71 -14.40
N SER A 182 -13.19 -1.88 -13.76
CA SER A 182 -14.26 -2.89 -13.89
C SER A 182 -15.59 -2.37 -13.34
N PHE A 183 -15.55 -1.68 -12.19
CA PHE A 183 -16.72 -1.07 -11.56
C PHE A 183 -17.32 0.03 -12.46
N VAL A 184 -16.50 0.98 -12.92
CA VAL A 184 -16.95 2.09 -13.77
C VAL A 184 -17.50 1.56 -15.09
N ARG A 185 -16.81 0.61 -15.73
CA ARG A 185 -17.28 -0.02 -16.98
C ARG A 185 -18.62 -0.71 -16.79
N ARG A 186 -18.80 -1.45 -15.70
CA ARG A 186 -20.05 -2.18 -15.43
C ARG A 186 -21.19 -1.22 -15.16
N LEU A 187 -20.97 -0.19 -14.35
CA LEU A 187 -22.00 0.82 -14.08
C LEU A 187 -22.43 1.55 -15.36
N VAL A 188 -21.47 1.96 -16.19
CA VAL A 188 -21.76 2.62 -17.48
C VAL A 188 -22.51 1.67 -18.42
N GLY A 189 -22.13 0.39 -18.46
CA GLY A 189 -22.79 -0.62 -19.29
C GLY A 189 -24.23 -0.92 -18.90
N LEU A 190 -24.58 -0.77 -17.61
CA LEU A 190 -25.93 -0.97 -17.09
C LEU A 190 -26.85 0.25 -17.29
N SER A 191 -26.31 1.44 -17.61
CA SER A 191 -27.14 2.63 -17.84
C SER A 191 -27.85 2.56 -19.19
N THR A 192 -29.15 2.29 -19.18
CA THR A 192 -29.96 2.13 -20.40
C THR A 192 -30.54 3.43 -20.94
N THR A 193 -30.70 4.48 -20.12
CA THR A 193 -31.56 5.63 -20.50
C THR A 193 -31.06 7.05 -20.20
N LYS A 194 -29.89 7.29 -19.58
CA LYS A 194 -29.33 8.65 -19.47
C LYS A 194 -27.81 8.62 -19.49
N VAL A 195 -27.20 9.62 -20.12
CA VAL A 195 -25.75 9.84 -20.11
C VAL A 195 -25.26 9.83 -18.67
N VAL A 196 -24.49 8.80 -18.29
CA VAL A 196 -23.81 8.74 -17.00
C VAL A 196 -22.92 9.97 -16.89
N GLN A 197 -23.27 10.89 -16.00
CA GLN A 197 -22.50 12.12 -15.84
C GLN A 197 -21.24 11.83 -15.02
N LEU A 198 -20.13 11.63 -15.72
CA LEU A 198 -18.81 11.38 -15.13
C LEU A 198 -17.94 12.65 -15.03
N HIS A 199 -18.54 13.85 -15.13
CA HIS A 199 -17.80 15.11 -15.03
C HIS A 199 -16.95 15.22 -13.76
N PRO A 200 -17.48 14.91 -12.55
CA PRO A 200 -16.67 14.98 -11.34
C PRO A 200 -15.45 14.04 -11.37
N LEU A 201 -15.59 12.87 -12.00
CA LEU A 201 -14.50 11.92 -12.17
C LEU A 201 -13.46 12.44 -13.16
N ALA A 202 -13.90 13.03 -14.28
CA ALA A 202 -13.01 13.65 -15.26
C ALA A 202 -12.23 14.82 -14.65
N ASP A 203 -12.90 15.68 -13.89
CA ASP A 203 -12.28 16.81 -13.18
C ASP A 203 -11.26 16.31 -12.14
N ALA A 204 -11.59 15.27 -11.38
CA ALA A 204 -10.67 14.67 -10.42
C ALA A 204 -9.45 14.02 -11.09
N LEU A 205 -9.64 13.31 -12.22
CA LEU A 205 -8.54 12.74 -13.01
C LEU A 205 -7.63 13.84 -13.57
N PHE A 206 -8.22 14.92 -14.09
CA PHE A 206 -7.47 16.07 -14.57
C PHE A 206 -6.69 16.76 -13.44
N ALA A 207 -7.31 16.96 -12.27
CA ALA A 207 -6.64 17.53 -11.10
C ALA A 207 -5.44 16.68 -10.65
N ILE A 208 -5.60 15.35 -10.58
CA ILE A 208 -4.49 14.44 -10.27
C ILE A 208 -3.40 14.57 -11.33
N HIS A 209 -3.74 14.57 -12.62
CA HIS A 209 -2.76 14.75 -13.69
C HIS A 209 -1.98 16.07 -13.56
N GLN A 210 -2.67 17.18 -13.25
CA GLN A 210 -2.02 18.47 -13.06
C GLN A 210 -1.04 18.46 -11.87
N THR A 211 -1.39 17.84 -10.74
CA THR A 211 -0.45 17.71 -9.61
C THR A 211 0.78 16.87 -9.95
N TRP A 212 0.69 15.96 -10.92
CA TRP A 212 1.85 15.24 -11.47
C TRP A 212 2.67 16.14 -12.39
N ALA A 213 2.03 16.87 -13.31
CA ALA A 213 2.69 17.80 -14.22
C ALA A 213 3.47 18.89 -13.47
N ASP A 214 2.86 19.49 -12.44
CA ASP A 214 3.49 20.52 -11.61
C ASP A 214 4.73 19.99 -10.88
N ARG A 215 4.68 18.74 -10.38
CA ARG A 215 5.85 18.11 -9.74
C ARG A 215 6.95 17.78 -10.72
N VAL A 216 6.62 17.31 -11.92
CA VAL A 216 7.62 17.10 -12.97
C VAL A 216 8.30 18.43 -13.31
N ALA A 217 7.53 19.50 -13.50
CA ALA A 217 8.06 20.83 -13.76
C ALA A 217 8.96 21.36 -12.62
N GLN A 218 8.56 21.17 -11.36
CA GLN A 218 9.38 21.53 -10.19
C GLN A 218 10.69 20.73 -10.13
N ARG A 219 10.65 19.42 -10.41
CA ARG A 219 11.83 18.57 -10.45
C ARG A 219 12.77 18.98 -11.59
N ASP A 220 12.23 19.24 -12.78
CA ASP A 220 13.02 19.70 -13.92
C ASP A 220 13.70 21.05 -13.64
N ALA A 221 13.00 21.99 -12.99
CA ALA A 221 13.58 23.25 -12.56
C ALA A 221 14.72 23.06 -11.55
N ALA A 222 14.56 22.15 -10.58
CA ALA A 222 15.60 21.82 -9.61
C ALA A 222 16.82 21.16 -10.27
N VAL A 223 16.60 20.24 -11.23
CA VAL A 223 17.66 19.60 -12.01
C VAL A 223 18.41 20.62 -12.86
N GLN A 224 17.72 21.55 -13.51
CA GLN A 224 18.37 22.63 -14.27
C GLN A 224 19.22 23.54 -13.38
N LEU A 225 18.75 23.85 -12.16
CA LEU A 225 19.50 24.66 -11.21
C LEU A 225 20.77 23.91 -10.75
N ALA A 226 20.64 22.63 -10.40
CA ALA A 226 21.76 21.78 -10.04
C ALA A 226 22.78 21.66 -11.20
N SER A 227 22.31 21.47 -12.44
CA SER A 227 23.17 21.42 -13.63
C SER A 227 23.98 22.69 -13.80
N LYS A 228 23.36 23.87 -13.65
CA LYS A 228 24.05 25.17 -13.72
C LYS A 228 25.09 25.34 -12.60
N GLN A 229 24.81 24.83 -11.40
CA GLN A 229 25.79 24.85 -10.31
C GLN A 229 26.99 23.94 -10.62
N VAL A 230 26.75 22.75 -11.16
CA VAL A 230 27.82 21.83 -11.59
C VAL A 230 28.67 22.47 -12.70
N GLU A 231 28.06 23.11 -13.69
CA GLU A 231 28.78 23.84 -14.74
C GLU A 231 29.66 24.96 -14.16
N ARG A 232 29.16 25.73 -13.19
CA ARG A 232 29.94 26.77 -12.51
C ARG A 232 31.15 26.20 -11.76
N VAL A 233 30.92 25.16 -10.95
CA VAL A 233 32.00 24.49 -10.19
C VAL A 233 33.03 23.88 -11.13
N THR A 234 32.59 23.33 -12.26
CA THR A 234 33.49 22.78 -13.29
C THR A 234 34.34 23.89 -13.93
N ALA A 235 33.74 25.03 -14.25
CA ALA A 235 34.46 26.18 -14.79
C ALA A 235 35.47 26.77 -13.78
N GLU A 236 35.11 26.85 -12.50
CA GLU A 236 36.02 27.26 -11.42
C GLU A 236 37.19 26.27 -11.27
N LEU A 237 36.92 24.96 -11.32
CA LEU A 237 37.95 23.93 -11.27
C LEU A 237 38.93 24.05 -12.44
N ASP A 238 38.44 24.31 -13.66
CA ASP A 238 39.29 24.47 -14.83
C ASP A 238 40.11 25.77 -14.78
N LEU A 239 39.56 26.86 -14.22
CA LEU A 239 40.31 28.09 -13.95
C LEU A 239 41.44 27.83 -12.92
N VAL A 240 41.15 27.12 -11.84
CA VAL A 240 42.16 26.74 -10.83
C VAL A 240 43.27 25.89 -11.45
N LYS A 241 42.92 24.95 -12.34
CA LYS A 241 43.91 24.14 -13.08
C LYS A 241 44.77 24.99 -14.01
N MET A 242 44.20 25.96 -14.74
CA MET A 242 44.97 26.87 -15.58
C MET A 242 45.91 27.74 -14.74
N ASN A 243 45.41 28.36 -13.68
CA ASN A 243 46.23 29.18 -12.78
C ASN A 243 47.38 28.38 -12.15
N ALA A 244 47.11 27.17 -11.68
CA ALA A 244 48.15 26.28 -11.16
C ALA A 244 49.20 25.89 -12.23
N ASN A 245 48.80 25.81 -13.50
CA ASN A 245 49.74 25.56 -14.59
C ASN A 245 50.57 26.81 -14.93
N ASP A 246 49.95 27.98 -14.94
CA ASP A 246 50.62 29.26 -15.17
C ASP A 246 51.64 29.57 -14.07
N GLU A 247 51.30 29.32 -12.80
CA GLU A 247 52.25 29.44 -11.68
C GLU A 247 53.45 28.49 -11.83
N ARG A 248 53.24 27.26 -12.30
CA ARG A 248 54.35 26.33 -12.58
C ARG A 248 55.23 26.83 -13.72
N VAL A 249 54.65 27.45 -14.75
CA VAL A 249 55.41 28.02 -15.87
C VAL A 249 56.20 29.25 -15.41
N LEU A 250 55.57 30.16 -14.67
CA LEU A 250 56.22 31.33 -14.08
C LEU A 250 57.36 30.94 -13.14
N SER A 251 57.14 29.94 -12.28
CA SER A 251 58.19 29.42 -11.39
C SER A 251 59.39 28.88 -12.18
N ARG A 252 59.15 28.20 -13.31
CA ARG A 252 60.22 27.70 -14.19
C ARG A 252 60.96 28.83 -14.91
N THR A 253 60.26 29.87 -15.37
CA THR A 253 60.89 31.00 -16.07
C THR A 253 61.69 31.87 -15.10
N GLU A 254 61.17 32.13 -13.90
CA GLU A 254 61.90 32.82 -12.83
C GLU A 254 63.13 32.04 -12.40
N HIS A 255 63.01 30.73 -12.20
CA HIS A 255 64.15 29.91 -11.84
C HIS A 255 65.24 29.92 -12.93
N ALA A 256 64.86 29.86 -14.21
CA ALA A 256 65.79 30.00 -15.32
C ALA A 256 66.44 31.39 -15.41
N ARG A 257 65.69 32.45 -15.10
CA ARG A 257 66.22 33.83 -15.05
C ARG A 257 67.24 33.97 -13.92
N LEU A 258 66.90 33.53 -12.71
CA LEU A 258 67.78 33.58 -11.54
C LEU A 258 69.06 32.77 -11.79
N GLN A 259 68.95 31.61 -12.44
CA GLN A 259 70.11 30.80 -12.81
C GLN A 259 71.04 31.56 -13.75
N LYS A 260 70.50 32.21 -14.79
CA LYS A 260 71.28 33.02 -15.72
C LYS A 260 71.93 34.23 -15.05
N GLU A 261 71.23 34.88 -14.12
CA GLU A 261 71.75 36.02 -13.36
C GLU A 261 72.89 35.58 -12.41
N LEU A 262 72.76 34.40 -11.78
CA LEU A 262 73.82 33.77 -10.98
C LEU A 262 75.07 33.47 -11.84
N ASP A 263 74.89 32.92 -13.04
CA ASP A 263 76.00 32.62 -13.95
C ASP A 263 76.72 33.91 -14.42
N VAL A 264 75.96 34.98 -14.69
CA VAL A 264 76.54 36.30 -15.05
C VAL A 264 77.30 36.91 -13.87
N GLN A 265 76.74 36.87 -12.65
CA GLN A 265 77.43 37.36 -11.45
C GLN A 265 78.72 36.57 -11.19
N ARG A 266 78.69 35.25 -11.36
CA ARG A 266 79.86 34.40 -11.18
C ARG A 266 80.97 34.75 -12.19
N THR A 267 80.63 34.89 -13.47
CA THR A 267 81.61 35.25 -14.51
C THR A 267 82.16 36.67 -14.35
N THR A 268 81.32 37.63 -13.92
CA THR A 268 81.80 38.99 -13.59
C THR A 268 82.66 39.01 -12.34
N HIS A 269 82.34 38.25 -11.30
CA HIS A 269 83.19 38.11 -10.11
C HIS A 269 84.53 37.47 -10.45
N GLU A 270 84.56 36.41 -11.27
CA GLU A 270 85.80 35.81 -11.77
C GLU A 270 86.64 36.85 -12.53
N HIS A 271 86.03 37.62 -13.44
CA HIS A 271 86.74 38.65 -14.20
C HIS A 271 87.21 39.83 -13.34
N VAL A 272 86.43 40.25 -12.35
CA VAL A 272 86.82 41.29 -11.40
C VAL A 272 87.98 40.80 -10.55
N LEU A 273 87.95 39.56 -10.07
CA LEU A 273 89.07 38.97 -9.33
C LEU A 273 90.34 38.94 -10.20
N GLU A 274 90.26 38.50 -11.46
CA GLU A 274 91.39 38.56 -12.40
C GLU A 274 91.90 39.99 -12.60
N SER A 275 91.01 40.95 -12.85
CA SER A 275 91.37 42.36 -13.04
C SER A 275 91.95 42.99 -11.78
N LEU A 276 91.44 42.65 -10.60
CA LEU A 276 91.95 43.14 -9.32
C LEU A 276 93.33 42.55 -9.02
N THR A 277 93.55 41.29 -9.38
CA THR A 277 94.86 40.64 -9.27
C THR A 277 95.88 41.37 -10.14
N VAL A 278 95.53 41.67 -11.40
CA VAL A 278 96.37 42.45 -12.33
C VAL A 278 96.56 43.91 -11.89
N LYS A 279 95.53 44.55 -11.29
CA LYS A 279 95.60 45.93 -10.79
C LYS A 279 96.38 46.06 -9.48
N MET A 280 96.30 45.08 -8.57
CA MET A 280 97.15 45.05 -7.38
C MET A 280 98.62 44.80 -7.74
N GLU A 281 98.90 44.12 -8.85
CA GLU A 281 100.26 44.01 -9.42
C GLU A 281 100.76 45.31 -10.07
N THR A 282 99.88 46.21 -10.53
CA THR A 282 100.26 47.40 -11.32
C THR A 282 100.03 48.75 -10.64
N GLN A 283 99.42 48.82 -9.46
CA GLN A 283 99.17 50.10 -8.76
C GLN A 283 99.77 50.16 -7.35
N LEU A 284 101.09 50.08 -7.29
CA LEU A 284 101.90 50.79 -6.29
C LEU A 284 102.31 52.15 -6.91
N GLY A 285 101.53 53.21 -6.68
CA GLY A 285 102.03 54.55 -6.99
C GLY A 285 101.01 55.64 -7.28
N ARG A 286 100.73 56.40 -6.21
CA ARG A 286 100.46 57.85 -6.18
C ARG A 286 99.06 58.37 -6.51
N THR A 287 98.60 59.05 -5.47
CA THR A 287 97.52 60.02 -5.29
C THR A 287 97.80 61.36 -5.97
N ASP A 288 96.76 62.07 -6.42
CA ASP A 288 96.54 63.48 -6.05
C ASP A 288 95.21 64.03 -6.62
N ALA A 289 94.16 63.97 -5.79
CA ALA A 289 92.93 64.75 -5.92
C ALA A 289 92.31 64.95 -4.52
N LEU A 290 93.14 65.20 -3.51
CA LEU A 290 92.79 64.94 -2.11
C LEU A 290 92.04 66.09 -1.40
N ALA A 291 92.12 67.34 -1.88
CA ALA A 291 91.62 68.49 -1.11
C ALA A 291 90.14 68.84 -1.39
N LYS A 292 89.71 68.92 -2.66
CA LYS A 292 88.30 69.19 -3.03
C LYS A 292 87.39 68.00 -2.73
N LYS A 293 87.94 66.79 -2.87
CA LYS A 293 87.30 65.52 -2.51
C LYS A 293 87.07 65.40 -1.00
N LYS A 294 87.90 66.01 -0.14
CA LYS A 294 87.76 65.91 1.33
C LYS A 294 86.49 66.58 1.86
N ALA A 295 86.09 67.73 1.31
CA ALA A 295 84.86 68.43 1.72
C ALA A 295 83.59 67.70 1.22
N GLN A 296 83.55 67.29 -0.06
CA GLN A 296 82.47 66.45 -0.58
C GLN A 296 82.41 65.07 0.09
N LEU A 297 83.56 64.48 0.46
CA LEU A 297 83.60 63.26 1.26
C LEU A 297 83.08 63.48 2.68
N GLN A 298 83.18 64.68 3.24
CA GLN A 298 82.68 64.96 4.59
C GLN A 298 81.15 65.08 4.60
N ASP A 299 80.56 65.80 3.64
CA ASP A 299 79.10 65.86 3.47
C ASP A 299 78.52 64.50 3.05
N SER A 300 79.20 63.80 2.13
CA SER A 300 78.82 62.44 1.74
C SER A 300 78.96 61.45 2.90
N ARG A 301 79.94 61.61 3.81
CA ARG A 301 80.05 60.79 5.02
C ARG A 301 78.91 61.04 6.00
N VAL A 302 78.48 62.29 6.16
CA VAL A 302 77.34 62.62 7.04
C VAL A 302 76.03 62.06 6.45
N GLN A 303 75.77 62.27 5.16
CA GLN A 303 74.60 61.69 4.49
C GLN A 303 74.62 60.16 4.49
N ARG A 304 75.80 59.55 4.28
CA ARG A 304 75.95 58.09 4.35
C ARG A 304 75.71 57.58 5.77
N GLY A 305 76.18 58.28 6.80
CA GLY A 305 75.87 57.97 8.19
C GLY A 305 74.38 58.03 8.50
N GLN A 306 73.65 59.01 7.95
CA GLN A 306 72.19 59.09 8.09
C GLN A 306 71.47 57.94 7.36
N LEU A 307 71.86 57.66 6.12
CA LEU A 307 71.30 56.56 5.34
C LEU A 307 71.61 55.20 5.97
N ASP A 308 72.79 55.00 6.55
CA ASP A 308 73.16 53.78 7.26
C ASP A 308 72.32 53.61 8.54
N GLN A 309 72.02 54.69 9.27
CA GLN A 309 71.11 54.66 10.41
C GLN A 309 69.68 54.31 10.01
N ASP A 310 69.16 54.93 8.94
CA ASP A 310 67.82 54.66 8.41
C ASP A 310 67.72 53.23 7.86
N ASN A 311 68.75 52.74 7.18
CA ASN A 311 68.84 51.37 6.70
C ASN A 311 68.84 50.37 7.87
N HIS A 312 69.63 50.61 8.92
CA HIS A 312 69.57 49.80 10.13
C HIS A 312 68.21 49.85 10.83
N ALA A 313 67.52 50.99 10.82
CA ALA A 313 66.17 51.10 11.37
C ALA A 313 65.15 50.31 10.54
N LEU A 314 65.27 50.35 9.20
CA LEU A 314 64.43 49.58 8.29
C LEU A 314 64.70 48.09 8.40
N GLN A 315 65.96 47.66 8.48
CA GLN A 315 66.34 46.26 8.71
C GLN A 315 65.72 45.70 10.00
N ARG A 316 65.74 46.48 11.09
CA ARG A 316 65.07 46.08 12.34
C ARG A 316 63.55 45.94 12.18
N LYS A 317 62.90 46.87 11.47
CA LYS A 317 61.45 46.79 11.21
C LYS A 317 61.10 45.61 10.32
N LEU A 318 61.93 45.34 9.32
CA LEU A 318 61.75 44.23 8.39
C LEU A 318 61.86 42.90 9.12
N LEU A 319 62.86 42.73 9.99
CA LEU A 319 62.99 41.55 10.85
C LEU A 319 61.75 41.33 11.75
N VAL A 320 61.21 42.40 12.34
CA VAL A 320 60.00 42.31 13.17
C VAL A 320 58.77 41.91 12.34
N LEU A 321 58.66 42.39 11.10
CA LEU A 321 57.57 42.03 10.19
C LEU A 321 57.70 40.58 9.71
N GLU A 322 58.91 40.11 9.41
CA GLU A 322 59.19 38.71 9.06
C GLU A 322 58.80 37.78 10.23
N MET A 323 59.23 38.10 11.46
CA MET A 323 58.82 37.33 12.64
C MET A 323 57.30 37.28 12.81
N ARG A 324 56.61 38.40 12.56
CA ARG A 324 55.14 38.46 12.69
C ARG A 324 54.42 37.70 11.58
N LEU A 325 54.99 37.67 10.38
CA LEU A 325 54.49 36.84 9.29
C LEU A 325 54.66 35.35 9.58
N ASP A 326 55.80 34.96 10.18
CA ASP A 326 56.02 33.59 10.62
C ASP A 326 55.04 33.17 11.72
N GLU A 327 54.82 34.04 12.72
CA GLU A 327 53.82 33.82 13.79
C GLU A 327 52.40 33.69 13.21
N LEU A 328 52.01 34.57 12.29
CA LEU A 328 50.70 34.50 11.63
C LEU A 328 50.58 33.25 10.74
N GLY A 329 51.65 32.86 10.05
CA GLY A 329 51.71 31.64 9.25
C GLY A 329 51.50 30.40 10.11
N GLN A 330 52.20 30.31 11.25
CA GLN A 330 52.04 29.22 12.21
C GLN A 330 50.63 29.19 12.83
N ALA A 331 50.09 30.35 13.22
CA ALA A 331 48.74 30.46 13.77
C ALA A 331 47.68 30.04 12.74
N ASN A 332 47.85 30.39 11.46
CA ASN A 332 46.91 30.03 10.41
C ASN A 332 46.94 28.53 10.08
N VAL A 333 48.13 27.91 10.06
CA VAL A 333 48.27 26.46 9.90
C VAL A 333 47.61 25.71 11.06
N ALA A 334 47.81 26.17 12.30
CA ALA A 334 47.14 25.59 13.46
C ALA A 334 45.62 25.73 13.40
N ALA A 335 45.11 26.91 13.03
CA ALA A 335 43.68 27.15 12.87
C ALA A 335 43.05 26.28 11.77
N SER A 336 43.72 26.11 10.62
CA SER A 336 43.23 25.23 9.56
C SER A 336 43.17 23.77 10.01
N ALA A 337 44.20 23.29 10.72
CA ALA A 337 44.22 21.93 11.25
C ALA A 337 43.10 21.68 12.27
N ASP A 338 42.77 22.68 13.10
CA ASP A 338 41.65 22.58 14.04
C ASP A 338 40.29 22.55 13.34
N VAL A 339 40.10 23.34 12.28
CA VAL A 339 38.87 23.31 11.47
C VAL A 339 38.68 21.95 10.81
N ASP A 340 39.73 21.40 10.20
CA ASP A 340 39.67 20.07 9.57
C ASP A 340 39.38 18.97 10.60
N ARG A 341 39.96 19.08 11.82
CA ARG A 341 39.70 18.15 12.91
C ARG A 341 38.23 18.20 13.36
N VAL A 342 37.66 19.39 13.51
CA VAL A 342 36.26 19.58 13.91
C VAL A 342 35.31 19.07 12.83
N ASP A 343 35.57 19.33 11.54
CA ASP A 343 34.72 18.83 10.46
C ASP A 343 34.78 17.29 10.35
N GLN A 344 35.96 16.71 10.59
CA GLN A 344 36.09 15.25 10.63
C GLN A 344 35.37 14.64 11.84
N GLU A 345 35.42 15.30 13.01
CA GLU A 345 34.75 14.83 14.23
C GLU A 345 33.22 14.91 14.11
N THR A 346 32.68 16.00 13.53
CA THR A 346 31.23 16.12 13.27
C THR A 346 30.74 15.07 12.27
N ARG A 347 31.49 14.82 11.18
CA ARG A 347 31.16 13.74 10.23
C ARG A 347 31.18 12.36 10.86
N LEU A 348 32.16 12.08 11.73
CA LEU A 348 32.22 10.81 12.45
C LEU A 348 31.07 10.68 13.45
N HIS A 349 30.67 11.77 14.09
CA HIS A 349 29.55 11.79 15.02
C HIS A 349 28.22 11.50 14.31
N THR A 350 27.92 12.22 13.23
CA THR A 350 26.69 11.99 12.43
C THR A 350 26.65 10.58 11.85
N HIS A 351 27.79 10.06 11.38
CA HIS A 351 27.84 8.68 10.88
C HIS A 351 27.55 7.64 11.98
N LYS A 352 28.03 7.85 13.20
CA LYS A 352 27.73 6.99 14.36
C LYS A 352 26.25 7.03 14.74
N GLU A 353 25.63 8.20 14.69
CA GLU A 353 24.19 8.34 14.96
C GLU A 353 23.35 7.60 13.92
N HIS A 354 23.65 7.78 12.63
CA HIS A 354 22.99 7.04 11.55
C HIS A 354 23.21 5.53 11.66
N MET A 355 24.41 5.08 12.03
CA MET A 355 24.66 3.66 12.30
C MET A 355 23.79 3.13 13.44
N ALA A 356 23.70 3.85 14.56
CA ALA A 356 22.88 3.45 15.70
C ALA A 356 21.37 3.41 15.34
N GLU A 357 20.89 4.34 14.50
CA GLU A 357 19.53 4.30 13.98
C GLU A 357 19.27 3.09 13.09
N LEU A 358 20.22 2.77 12.21
CA LEU A 358 20.14 1.62 11.31
C LEU A 358 20.12 0.31 12.11
N GLU A 359 20.99 0.18 13.12
CA GLU A 359 21.01 -0.98 14.03
C GLU A 359 19.66 -1.16 14.75
N ARG A 360 19.07 -0.08 15.27
CA ARG A 360 17.73 -0.14 15.87
C ARG A 360 16.66 -0.54 14.87
N ALA A 361 16.74 -0.08 13.62
CA ALA A 361 15.80 -0.47 12.58
C ALA A 361 15.93 -1.96 12.23
N VAL A 362 17.17 -2.47 12.11
CA VAL A 362 17.43 -3.89 11.86
C VAL A 362 16.84 -4.77 12.96
N VAL A 363 17.04 -4.42 14.25
CA VAL A 363 16.47 -5.18 15.37
C VAL A 363 14.94 -5.22 15.31
N ARG A 364 14.28 -4.10 14.96
CA ARG A 364 12.82 -4.08 14.77
C ARG A 364 12.37 -4.98 13.63
N TYR A 365 13.10 -4.98 12.51
CA TYR A 365 12.79 -5.87 11.39
C TYR A 365 13.00 -7.35 11.74
N GLU A 366 14.05 -7.70 12.47
CA GLU A 366 14.29 -9.07 12.93
C GLU A 366 13.16 -9.56 13.85
N GLN A 367 12.69 -8.71 14.78
CA GLN A 367 11.55 -9.02 15.63
C GLN A 367 10.26 -9.22 14.82
N SER A 368 9.98 -8.33 13.86
CA SER A 368 8.82 -8.45 12.99
C SER A 368 8.85 -9.73 12.15
N VAL A 369 10.02 -10.12 11.63
CA VAL A 369 10.19 -11.38 10.90
C VAL A 369 9.96 -12.59 11.81
N ALA A 370 10.47 -12.57 13.04
CA ALA A 370 10.25 -13.65 14.00
C ALA A 370 8.76 -13.81 14.36
N GLU A 371 8.05 -12.70 14.57
CA GLU A 371 6.60 -12.71 14.82
C GLU A 371 5.81 -13.27 13.63
N GLU A 372 6.17 -12.87 12.41
CA GLU A 372 5.50 -13.35 11.20
C GLU A 372 5.78 -14.83 10.93
N GLN A 373 7.01 -15.30 11.23
CA GLN A 373 7.33 -16.73 11.20
C GLN A 373 6.51 -17.52 12.23
N ALA A 374 6.34 -16.99 13.45
CA ALA A 374 5.50 -17.61 14.47
C ALA A 374 4.04 -17.70 14.01
N ARG A 375 3.48 -16.60 13.48
CA ARG A 375 2.12 -16.59 12.91
C ARG A 375 1.96 -17.58 11.77
N SER A 376 2.92 -17.63 10.85
CA SER A 376 2.93 -18.57 9.73
C SER A 376 2.93 -20.03 10.21
N SER A 377 3.68 -20.34 11.27
CA SER A 377 3.71 -21.68 11.87
C SER A 377 2.35 -22.07 12.46
N THR A 378 1.68 -21.16 13.16
CA THR A 378 0.33 -21.38 13.70
C THR A 378 -0.69 -21.60 12.59
N PHE A 379 -0.67 -20.76 11.55
CA PHE A 379 -1.58 -20.93 10.40
C PHE A 379 -1.39 -22.27 9.68
N ARG A 380 -0.15 -22.75 9.55
CA ARG A 380 0.12 -24.07 8.97
C ARG A 380 -0.48 -25.19 9.82
N TYR A 381 -0.31 -25.10 11.14
CA TYR A 381 -0.89 -26.06 12.08
C TYR A 381 -2.43 -26.09 12.01
N ASP A 382 -3.06 -24.91 11.97
CA ASP A 382 -4.52 -24.80 11.86
C ASP A 382 -5.03 -25.37 10.53
N LEU A 383 -4.32 -25.10 9.44
CA LEU A 383 -4.67 -25.60 8.11
C LEU A 383 -4.56 -27.13 8.04
N ASP A 384 -3.51 -27.71 8.63
CA ASP A 384 -3.39 -29.17 8.70
C ASP A 384 -4.49 -29.76 9.59
N THR A 385 -4.83 -29.12 10.72
CA THR A 385 -5.95 -29.56 11.57
C THR A 385 -7.28 -29.56 10.80
N LEU A 386 -7.53 -28.49 10.03
CA LEU A 386 -8.76 -28.37 9.23
C LEU A 386 -8.81 -29.41 8.10
N ARG A 387 -7.67 -29.73 7.49
CA ARG A 387 -7.57 -30.83 6.50
C ARG A 387 -7.92 -32.18 7.11
N HIS A 388 -7.43 -32.47 8.32
CA HIS A 388 -7.77 -33.71 9.02
C HIS A 388 -9.27 -33.77 9.36
N GLN A 389 -9.85 -32.67 9.83
CA GLN A 389 -11.29 -32.58 10.11
C GLN A 389 -12.12 -32.77 8.83
N HIS A 390 -11.73 -32.15 7.73
CA HIS A 390 -12.40 -32.32 6.44
C HIS A 390 -12.35 -33.77 5.97
N GLY A 391 -11.19 -34.43 6.05
CA GLY A 391 -11.07 -35.85 5.73
C GLY A 391 -11.93 -36.75 6.61
N SER A 392 -12.02 -36.46 7.91
CA SER A 392 -12.89 -37.19 8.84
C SER A 392 -14.37 -37.03 8.47
N LEU A 393 -14.83 -35.81 8.20
CA LEU A 393 -16.21 -35.53 7.80
C LEU A 393 -16.56 -36.16 6.46
N GLN A 394 -15.62 -36.15 5.50
CA GLN A 394 -15.81 -36.80 4.21
C GLN A 394 -15.99 -38.31 4.37
N ASN A 395 -15.19 -38.95 5.23
CA ASN A 395 -15.32 -40.38 5.55
C ASN A 395 -16.65 -40.69 6.25
N GLU A 396 -17.06 -39.85 7.20
CA GLU A 396 -18.34 -40.01 7.89
C GLU A 396 -19.53 -39.87 6.92
N MET A 397 -19.48 -38.88 6.02
CA MET A 397 -20.48 -38.70 4.97
C MET A 397 -20.55 -39.92 4.05
N ALA A 398 -19.41 -40.46 3.61
CA ALA A 398 -19.36 -41.67 2.79
C ALA A 398 -20.00 -42.87 3.52
N ALA A 399 -19.73 -43.04 4.82
CA ALA A 399 -20.35 -44.09 5.62
C ALA A 399 -21.87 -43.93 5.74
N LYS A 400 -22.36 -42.69 5.93
CA LYS A 400 -23.81 -42.40 5.99
C LYS A 400 -24.50 -42.64 4.65
N VAL A 401 -23.86 -42.28 3.54
CA VAL A 401 -24.38 -42.57 2.19
C VAL A 401 -24.47 -44.08 1.96
N ALA A 402 -23.44 -44.85 2.32
CA ALA A 402 -23.49 -46.31 2.23
C ALA A 402 -24.64 -46.90 3.07
N GLN A 403 -24.81 -46.42 4.30
CA GLN A 403 -25.92 -46.83 5.18
C GLN A 403 -27.29 -46.49 4.59
N ALA A 404 -27.45 -45.32 3.96
CA ALA A 404 -28.69 -44.91 3.32
C ALA A 404 -29.03 -45.83 2.13
N ILE A 405 -28.05 -46.16 1.30
CA ILE A 405 -28.22 -47.10 0.18
C ILE A 405 -28.68 -48.48 0.67
N ASP A 406 -28.11 -48.97 1.78
CA ASP A 406 -28.52 -50.26 2.35
C ASP A 406 -29.93 -50.22 2.93
N LEU A 407 -30.34 -49.11 3.57
CA LEU A 407 -31.70 -48.91 4.05
C LEU A 407 -32.72 -48.82 2.91
N GLU A 408 -32.39 -48.12 1.82
CA GLU A 408 -33.23 -48.07 0.61
C GLU A 408 -33.44 -49.48 0.03
N ARG A 409 -32.38 -50.29 -0.06
CA ARG A 409 -32.50 -51.69 -0.50
C ARG A 409 -33.40 -52.53 0.41
N GLN A 410 -33.32 -52.33 1.73
CA GLN A 410 -34.19 -53.03 2.68
C GLN A 410 -35.65 -52.58 2.53
N LEU A 411 -35.90 -51.29 2.31
CA LEU A 411 -37.22 -50.75 2.08
C LEU A 411 -37.84 -51.30 0.79
N ASP A 412 -37.07 -51.36 -0.31
CA ASP A 412 -37.52 -51.92 -1.58
C ASP A 412 -37.86 -53.41 -1.45
N ALA A 413 -37.04 -54.17 -0.73
CA ALA A 413 -37.29 -55.58 -0.45
C ALA A 413 -38.56 -55.78 0.38
N ALA A 414 -38.76 -54.99 1.44
CA ALA A 414 -39.95 -55.02 2.28
C ALA A 414 -41.21 -54.63 1.49
N THR A 415 -41.12 -53.60 0.66
CA THR A 415 -42.22 -53.13 -0.21
C THR A 415 -42.62 -54.21 -1.20
N THR A 416 -41.65 -54.89 -1.81
CA THR A 416 -41.90 -56.01 -2.74
C THR A 416 -42.60 -57.17 -2.02
N ALA A 417 -42.17 -57.51 -0.80
CA ALA A 417 -42.79 -58.56 0.00
C ALA A 417 -44.24 -58.21 0.39
N LEU A 418 -44.53 -56.95 0.73
CA LEU A 418 -45.89 -56.49 1.00
C LEU A 418 -46.80 -56.63 -0.22
N HIS A 419 -46.35 -56.20 -1.40
CA HIS A 419 -47.13 -56.35 -2.64
C HIS A 419 -47.44 -57.82 -2.95
N GLN A 420 -46.51 -58.75 -2.66
CA GLN A 420 -46.77 -60.18 -2.80
C GLN A 420 -47.88 -60.65 -1.84
N ARG A 421 -47.82 -60.23 -0.57
CA ARG A 421 -48.86 -60.58 0.41
C ARG A 421 -50.22 -59.99 0.07
N ASP A 422 -50.27 -58.75 -0.41
CA ASP A 422 -51.52 -58.13 -0.88
C ASP A 422 -52.12 -58.92 -2.05
N GLY A 423 -51.29 -59.36 -3.00
CA GLY A 423 -51.70 -60.25 -4.08
C GLY A 423 -52.28 -61.58 -3.57
N ASP A 424 -51.67 -62.19 -2.54
CA ASP A 424 -52.18 -63.42 -1.93
C ASP A 424 -53.48 -63.18 -1.15
N VAL A 425 -53.62 -62.07 -0.45
CA VAL A 425 -54.87 -61.67 0.22
C VAL A 425 -55.99 -61.47 -0.80
N GLN A 426 -55.73 -60.79 -1.92
CA GLN A 426 -56.70 -60.63 -3.01
C GLN A 426 -57.13 -61.97 -3.61
N ARG A 427 -56.20 -62.90 -3.84
CA ARG A 427 -56.52 -64.26 -4.28
C ARG A 427 -57.37 -65.02 -3.27
N LEU A 428 -57.05 -64.90 -1.98
CA LEU A 428 -57.81 -65.53 -0.91
C LEU A 428 -59.23 -64.97 -0.84
N TYR A 429 -59.37 -63.64 -0.97
CA TYR A 429 -60.66 -62.96 -1.03
C TYR A 429 -61.50 -63.42 -2.22
N ALA A 430 -60.91 -63.49 -3.42
CA ALA A 430 -61.58 -64.01 -4.61
C ALA A 430 -62.02 -65.47 -4.43
N LYS A 431 -61.18 -66.31 -3.80
CA LYS A 431 -61.52 -67.70 -3.50
C LYS A 431 -62.68 -67.81 -2.51
N ILE A 432 -62.66 -67.02 -1.43
CA ILE A 432 -63.76 -66.97 -0.46
C ILE A 432 -65.05 -66.52 -1.15
N GLN A 433 -64.99 -65.48 -1.98
CA GLN A 433 -66.16 -64.98 -2.70
C GLN A 433 -66.71 -66.00 -3.71
N ALA A 434 -65.85 -66.74 -4.39
CA ALA A 434 -66.25 -67.87 -5.22
C ALA A 434 -66.94 -68.99 -4.42
N MET A 435 -66.42 -69.34 -3.24
CA MET A 435 -67.07 -70.30 -2.34
C MET A 435 -68.43 -69.78 -1.84
N ILE A 436 -68.54 -68.50 -1.48
CA ILE A 436 -69.81 -67.87 -1.08
C ILE A 436 -70.83 -67.98 -2.21
N HIS A 437 -70.42 -67.70 -3.46
CA HIS A 437 -71.29 -67.88 -4.62
C HIS A 437 -71.74 -69.33 -4.79
N GLN A 438 -70.83 -70.31 -4.69
CA GLN A 438 -71.18 -71.73 -4.80
C GLN A 438 -72.15 -72.20 -3.70
N LEU A 439 -71.98 -71.73 -2.46
CA LEU A 439 -72.89 -72.02 -1.35
C LEU A 439 -74.25 -71.32 -1.53
N SER A 440 -74.26 -70.11 -2.09
CA SER A 440 -75.50 -69.37 -2.39
C SER A 440 -76.29 -70.02 -3.52
N ASP A 441 -75.61 -70.52 -4.56
CA ASP A 441 -76.23 -71.27 -5.66
C ASP A 441 -76.76 -72.63 -5.18
N GLY A 442 -76.02 -73.32 -4.29
CA GLY A 442 -76.51 -74.52 -3.62
C GLY A 442 -77.76 -74.26 -2.77
N ALA A 443 -77.80 -73.14 -2.02
CA ALA A 443 -78.95 -72.70 -1.26
C ALA A 443 -80.16 -72.34 -2.17
N ALA A 444 -79.91 -71.72 -3.33
CA ALA A 444 -80.93 -71.41 -4.34
C ALA A 444 -81.51 -72.67 -5.02
N VAL A 445 -80.71 -73.72 -5.25
CA VAL A 445 -81.18 -75.01 -5.77
C VAL A 445 -82.00 -75.78 -4.74
N THR A 446 -81.69 -75.67 -3.44
CA THR A 446 -82.58 -76.18 -2.38
C THR A 446 -83.84 -75.32 -2.19
N ALA A 447 -83.77 -74.00 -2.39
CA ALA A 447 -84.94 -73.12 -2.32
C ALA A 447 -85.89 -73.29 -3.53
N GLN A 448 -85.36 -73.57 -4.74
CA GLN A 448 -86.16 -73.91 -5.92
C GLN A 448 -86.81 -75.30 -5.85
N SER A 449 -86.35 -76.20 -4.97
CA SER A 449 -87.04 -77.48 -4.70
C SER A 449 -88.15 -77.38 -3.64
N GLN A 450 -88.42 -76.20 -3.06
CA GLN A 450 -89.41 -76.06 -1.98
C GLN A 450 -90.45 -74.94 -2.16
N GLN A 451 -90.55 -74.28 -3.32
CA GLN A 451 -91.57 -73.24 -3.50
C GLN A 451 -92.14 -73.15 -4.91
N SER A 452 -92.78 -74.23 -5.34
CA SER A 452 -93.96 -74.16 -6.21
C SER A 452 -95.21 -73.96 -5.34
N SER A 453 -95.41 -72.77 -4.77
CA SER A 453 -96.74 -72.24 -4.40
C SER A 453 -96.66 -70.79 -3.89
N GLN A 454 -97.41 -69.91 -4.56
CA GLN A 454 -97.89 -68.58 -4.14
C GLN A 454 -96.83 -67.52 -3.81
N GLY A 455 -96.82 -66.31 -4.37
CA GLY A 455 -97.90 -65.52 -4.97
C GLY A 455 -97.99 -64.18 -4.25
N GLY A 456 -97.72 -63.08 -4.97
CA GLY A 456 -98.32 -61.77 -4.68
C GLY A 456 -97.52 -60.78 -3.81
N GLY A 457 -96.93 -59.78 -4.48
CA GLY A 457 -97.32 -58.37 -4.34
C GLY A 457 -96.97 -57.58 -3.08
N GLY A 458 -96.44 -56.37 -3.29
CA GLY A 458 -96.63 -55.26 -2.34
C GLY A 458 -95.39 -54.42 -2.07
N ALA A 459 -95.38 -53.20 -2.60
CA ALA A 459 -94.40 -52.16 -2.34
C ALA A 459 -94.57 -51.52 -0.95
N SER A 460 -93.47 -50.98 -0.39
CA SER A 460 -93.30 -49.60 0.10
C SER A 460 -92.51 -49.44 1.41
N GLN A 461 -91.54 -48.51 1.34
CA GLN A 461 -91.02 -47.54 2.34
C GLN A 461 -90.47 -47.93 3.73
N GLY A 462 -89.36 -47.24 4.08
CA GLY A 462 -88.96 -46.88 5.46
C GLY A 462 -87.60 -47.47 5.89
N SER A 463 -86.47 -46.76 5.73
CA SER A 463 -85.88 -45.78 6.68
C SER A 463 -85.26 -46.41 7.94
N TYR A 464 -83.92 -46.40 8.08
CA TYR A 464 -83.17 -45.53 9.02
C TYR A 464 -81.70 -45.96 9.27
N HIS A 465 -80.84 -44.92 9.25
CA HIS A 465 -79.63 -44.63 10.04
C HIS A 465 -78.37 -45.52 10.05
N GLY A 466 -77.22 -44.84 9.91
CA GLY A 466 -75.92 -45.32 10.37
C GLY A 466 -74.71 -44.54 9.82
N PHE A 467 -74.60 -43.25 10.14
CA PHE A 467 -73.35 -42.47 10.03
C PHE A 467 -72.37 -42.97 11.12
N VAL A 468 -71.06 -43.07 10.84
CA VAL A 468 -69.93 -42.62 11.70
C VAL A 468 -68.58 -42.88 10.97
N PRO A 469 -67.60 -41.95 11.04
CA PRO A 469 -66.31 -42.01 10.36
C PRO A 469 -65.13 -42.42 11.28
N GLU A 470 -64.05 -42.94 10.71
CA GLU A 470 -62.70 -43.02 11.33
C GLU A 470 -61.69 -42.71 10.20
N THR A 471 -61.01 -41.57 10.12
CA THR A 471 -59.91 -41.00 10.94
C THR A 471 -58.79 -41.98 11.35
N GLN A 472 -57.56 -41.55 11.04
CA GLN A 472 -56.25 -41.91 11.63
C GLN A 472 -55.46 -43.04 10.95
N PHE A 473 -54.48 -42.66 10.11
CA PHE A 473 -53.07 -43.09 10.26
C PHE A 473 -52.15 -42.04 9.61
N SER A 474 -51.72 -41.08 10.43
CA SER A 474 -50.40 -40.46 10.34
C SER A 474 -49.64 -40.92 11.58
N GLN A 475 -48.55 -41.66 11.38
CA GLN A 475 -47.29 -41.52 12.12
C GLN A 475 -46.18 -42.17 11.31
#